data_AF-A0A0C9QN81-F1
#
_entry.id   AF-A0A0C9QN81-F1
#
_cell.length_a   1.000
_cell.length_b   1.000
_cell.length_c   1.000
_cell.angle_alpha   90.00
_cell.angle_beta   90.00
_cell.angle_gamma   90.00
#
_symmetry.space_group_name_H-M   'P 1'
#
loop_
_entity.id
_entity.type
_entity.pdbx_description
1 polymer ?
#
loop_
_entity_poly.entity_id
_entity_poly.type
_entity_poly.pdbx_seq_one_letter_code
_entity_poly.pdbx_strand_id
1 'polypeptide(L)'
;MCAGAIIHNINNSQDIRLIGGLGVYIPLTSGCFNVANLALCGMPFLAGFYSKDLILEVVSLSYINIFSFFLYFFSTGLTVCYSFRLVYYTITGELNCGSLNMLRDEG
;
A
#
# COMPACT_ATOMS: atom_id res chain seq x y z
N MET A 1 -2.39 2.11 11.05
CA MET A 1 -3.75 2.06 11.62
C MET A 1 -4.66 1.17 10.79
N CYS A 2 -4.92 1.47 9.51
CA CYS A 2 -5.83 0.67 8.68
C CYS A 2 -5.44 -0.82 8.58
N ALA A 3 -4.15 -1.14 8.39
CA ALA A 3 -3.67 -2.53 8.44
C ALA A 3 -3.94 -3.22 9.79
N GLY A 4 -3.86 -2.48 10.90
CA GLY A 4 -4.14 -3.02 12.25
C GLY A 4 -5.62 -3.33 12.44
N ALA A 5 -6.51 -2.47 11.93
CA ALA A 5 -7.95 -2.73 11.90
C ALA A 5 -8.29 -3.95 11.03
N ILE A 6 -7.63 -4.12 9.87
CA ILE A 6 -7.78 -5.30 9.01
C ILE A 6 -7.33 -6.57 9.75
N ILE A 7 -6.15 -6.57 10.37
CA ILE A 7 -5.62 -7.74 11.10
C ILE A 7 -6.53 -8.13 12.27
N HIS A 8 -7.02 -7.14 13.04
CA HIS A 8 -7.93 -7.39 14.16
C HIS A 8 -9.27 -7.99 13.69
N ASN A 9 -9.83 -7.49 12.58
CA ASN A 9 -11.07 -8.01 11.99
C ASN A 9 -10.93 -9.43 11.41
N ILE A 10 -9.70 -9.86 11.07
CA ILE A 10 -9.41 -11.18 10.50
C ILE A 10 -8.72 -12.07 11.55
N ASN A 11 -9.15 -11.98 12.81
CA ASN A 11 -8.69 -12.81 13.94
C ASN A 11 -7.15 -12.89 14.06
N ASN A 12 -6.45 -11.76 13.94
CA ASN A 12 -4.99 -11.63 14.01
C ASN A 12 -4.21 -12.36 12.90
N SER A 13 -4.85 -12.79 11.81
CA SER A 13 -4.13 -13.32 10.65
C SER A 13 -3.51 -12.17 9.84
N GLN A 14 -2.23 -12.32 9.50
CA GLN A 14 -1.44 -11.33 8.76
C GLN A 14 -1.12 -11.78 7.33
N ASP A 15 -1.49 -13.00 6.98
CA ASP A 15 -1.22 -13.58 5.67
C ASP A 15 -2.07 -12.88 4.61
N ILE A 16 -1.42 -12.07 3.76
CA ILE A 16 -2.05 -11.30 2.67
C ILE A 16 -2.87 -12.19 1.72
N ARG A 17 -2.53 -13.49 1.61
CA ARG A 17 -3.25 -14.48 0.77
C ARG A 17 -4.66 -14.82 1.29
N LEU A 18 -4.91 -14.58 2.58
CA LEU A 18 -6.21 -14.79 3.22
C LEU A 18 -7.07 -13.52 3.21
N ILE A 19 -6.42 -12.37 2.93
CA ILE A 19 -7.01 -11.04 2.96
C ILE A 19 -7.41 -10.68 1.52
N GLY A 20 -8.55 -11.22 1.06
CA GLY A 20 -9.13 -10.92 -0.26
C GLY A 20 -10.44 -10.14 -0.15
N GLY A 21 -10.84 -9.43 -1.21
CA GLY A 21 -12.21 -8.89 -1.32
C GLY A 21 -12.63 -7.89 -0.23
N LEU A 22 -11.70 -7.19 0.43
CA LEU A 22 -12.00 -6.27 1.54
C LEU A 22 -12.93 -5.12 1.15
N GLY A 23 -12.98 -4.75 -0.12
CA GLY A 23 -13.87 -3.70 -0.63
C GLY A 23 -15.36 -3.97 -0.42
N VAL A 24 -15.76 -5.23 -0.24
CA VAL A 24 -17.17 -5.60 0.00
C VAL A 24 -17.52 -5.58 1.49
N TYR A 25 -16.58 -6.02 2.35
CA TYR A 25 -16.86 -6.24 3.77
C TYR A 25 -16.50 -5.06 4.67
N ILE A 26 -15.42 -4.33 4.35
CA ILE A 26 -14.90 -3.23 5.16
C ILE A 26 -14.53 -2.06 4.22
N PRO A 27 -15.52 -1.42 3.56
CA PRO A 27 -15.28 -0.49 2.45
C PRO A 27 -14.53 0.78 2.88
N LEU A 28 -14.76 1.30 4.10
CA LEU A 28 -14.12 2.53 4.56
C LEU A 28 -12.63 2.27 4.83
N THR A 29 -12.33 1.26 5.65
CA THR A 29 -10.94 0.90 5.98
C THR A 29 -10.16 0.48 4.73
N SER A 30 -10.79 -0.26 3.80
CA SER A 30 -10.20 -0.64 2.51
C SER A 30 -9.91 0.57 1.62
N GLY A 31 -10.84 1.54 1.54
CA GLY A 31 -10.66 2.78 0.79
C GLY A 31 -9.48 3.60 1.31
N CYS A 32 -9.45 3.88 2.62
CA CYS A 32 -8.36 4.61 3.26
C CYS A 32 -7.01 3.91 3.09
N PHE A 33 -6.98 2.59 3.22
CA PHE A 33 -5.77 1.79 3.04
C PHE A 33 -5.24 1.89 1.60
N ASN A 34 -6.09 1.74 0.59
CA ASN A 34 -5.69 1.85 -0.81
C ASN A 34 -5.23 3.26 -1.19
N VAL A 35 -5.93 4.31 -0.74
CA VAL A 35 -5.50 5.70 -0.96
C VAL A 35 -4.13 5.96 -0.32
N ALA A 36 -3.89 5.47 0.90
CA ALA A 36 -2.60 5.58 1.54
C ALA A 36 -1.49 4.83 0.79
N ASN A 37 -1.76 3.66 0.23
CA ASN A 37 -0.80 2.91 -0.59
C ASN A 37 -0.48 3.62 -1.91
N LEU A 38 -1.48 4.24 -2.56
CA LEU A 38 -1.25 5.07 -3.76
C LEU A 38 -0.43 6.32 -3.42
N ALA A 39 -0.68 6.95 -2.27
CA ALA A 39 0.14 8.05 -1.79
C ALA A 39 1.60 7.59 -1.55
N LEU A 40 1.81 6.43 -0.92
CA LEU A 40 3.15 5.87 -0.70
C LEU A 40 3.90 5.60 -2.01
N CYS A 41 3.20 5.13 -3.04
CA CYS A 41 3.75 4.89 -4.37
C CYS A 41 4.08 6.18 -5.15
N GLY A 42 3.57 7.35 -4.72
CA GLY A 42 3.80 8.63 -5.38
C GLY A 42 2.87 8.91 -6.56
N MET A 43 1.63 8.41 -6.54
CA MET A 43 0.63 8.69 -7.57
C MET A 43 0.42 10.21 -7.76
N PRO A 44 0.27 10.72 -9.00
CA PRO A 44 0.09 12.15 -9.25
C PRO A 44 -1.08 12.73 -8.46
N PHE A 45 -0.91 13.97 -7.99
CA PHE A 45 -1.85 14.75 -7.16
C PHE A 45 -2.03 14.28 -5.70
N LEU A 46 -1.39 13.20 -5.26
CA LEU A 46 -1.39 12.79 -3.85
C LEU A 46 -0.15 13.35 -3.11
N ALA A 47 -0.21 13.40 -1.79
CA ALA A 47 0.84 13.96 -0.94
C ALA A 47 2.25 13.34 -1.18
N GLY A 48 2.30 12.05 -1.55
CA GLY A 48 3.57 11.38 -1.82
C GLY A 48 4.26 11.83 -3.11
N PHE A 49 3.50 12.33 -4.10
CA PHE A 49 4.08 12.91 -5.32
C PHE A 49 4.87 14.17 -4.99
N TYR A 50 4.28 15.10 -4.22
CA TYR A 50 4.92 16.36 -3.85
C TYR A 50 6.21 16.19 -3.04
N SER A 51 6.39 15.07 -2.34
CA SER A 51 7.64 14.79 -1.61
C SER A 51 8.61 13.98 -2.45
N LYS A 52 8.20 12.83 -3.01
CA LYS A 52 9.11 11.93 -3.73
C LYS A 52 9.60 12.51 -5.05
N ASP A 53 8.76 13.23 -5.78
CA ASP A 53 9.15 13.80 -7.08
C ASP A 53 10.20 14.90 -6.90
N LEU A 54 9.97 15.82 -5.96
CA LEU A 54 10.94 16.86 -5.57
C LEU A 54 12.27 16.27 -5.08
N ILE A 55 12.24 15.19 -4.28
CA ILE A 55 13.46 14.51 -3.84
C ILE A 55 14.22 13.90 -5.03
N LEU A 56 13.51 13.24 -5.96
CA LEU A 56 14.14 12.67 -7.15
C LEU A 56 14.75 13.75 -8.06
N GLU A 57 14.09 14.90 -8.19
CA GLU A 57 14.59 16.04 -8.95
C GLU A 57 15.88 16.59 -8.32
N VAL A 58 15.88 16.84 -7.01
CA VAL A 58 17.09 17.34 -6.30
C VAL A 58 18.24 16.33 -6.39
N VAL A 59 17.95 15.03 -6.23
CA VAL A 59 18.95 13.96 -6.40
C VAL A 59 19.53 13.95 -7.81
N SER A 60 18.71 14.20 -8.84
CA SER A 60 19.16 14.25 -10.23
C SER A 60 20.03 15.47 -10.56
N LEU A 61 19.78 16.60 -9.90
CA LEU A 61 20.55 17.84 -10.09
C LEU A 61 21.84 17.87 -9.26
N SER A 62 21.89 17.10 -8.17
CA SER A 62 23.03 17.07 -7.26
C SER A 62 24.16 16.15 -7.75
N TYR A 63 25.41 16.47 -7.38
CA TYR A 63 26.58 15.65 -7.68
C TYR A 63 26.68 14.43 -6.76
N ILE A 64 25.84 13.42 -7.00
CA ILE A 64 25.84 12.14 -6.28
C ILE A 64 26.57 11.08 -7.11
N ASN A 65 27.22 10.12 -6.44
CA ASN A 65 27.84 8.97 -7.12
C ASN A 65 26.83 8.20 -7.97
N ILE A 66 27.27 7.75 -9.16
CA ILE A 66 26.42 7.01 -10.12
C ILE A 66 25.78 5.76 -9.51
N PHE A 67 26.50 5.07 -8.62
CA PHE A 67 26.00 3.88 -7.96
C PHE A 67 24.82 4.19 -7.02
N SER A 68 24.95 5.22 -6.19
CA SER A 68 23.86 5.68 -5.31
C SER A 68 22.67 6.21 -6.11
N PHE A 69 22.91 6.90 -7.22
CA PHE A 69 21.85 7.34 -8.13
C PHE A 69 21.04 6.14 -8.64
N PHE A 70 21.72 5.10 -9.14
CA PHE A 70 21.06 3.87 -9.60
C PHE A 70 20.23 3.20 -8.49
N LEU A 71 20.78 3.08 -7.29
CA LEU A 71 20.06 2.48 -6.15
C LEU A 71 18.79 3.27 -5.77
N TYR A 72 18.81 4.60 -5.86
CA TYR A 72 17.63 5.42 -5.59
C TYR A 72 16.49 5.12 -6.56
N PHE A 73 16.75 5.13 -7.87
CA PHE A 73 15.73 4.82 -8.88
C PHE A 73 15.27 3.37 -8.83
N PHE A 74 16.18 2.43 -8.54
CA PHE A 74 15.80 1.03 -8.37
C PHE A 74 14.91 0.82 -7.15
N SER A 75 15.23 1.48 -6.02
CA SER A 75 14.42 1.45 -4.81
C SER A 75 13.02 2.01 -5.02
N THR A 76 12.88 3.16 -5.70
CA THR A 76 11.56 3.72 -6.00
C THR A 76 10.74 2.78 -6.88
N GLY A 77 11.34 2.15 -7.89
CA GLY A 77 10.70 1.10 -8.70
C GLY A 77 10.20 -0.08 -7.85
N LEU A 78 11.00 -0.57 -6.89
CA LEU A 78 10.57 -1.64 -5.99
C LEU A 78 9.39 -1.24 -5.10
N THR A 79 9.34 0.01 -4.62
CA THR A 79 8.21 0.49 -3.81
C THR A 79 6.90 0.49 -4.61
N VAL A 80 6.98 0.79 -5.90
CA VAL A 80 5.84 0.73 -6.82
C VAL A 80 5.36 -0.71 -6.97
N CYS A 81 6.26 -1.65 -7.26
CA CYS A 81 5.93 -3.08 -7.39
C CYS A 81 5.27 -3.65 -6.12
N TYR A 82 5.78 -3.31 -4.94
CA TYR A 82 5.19 -3.71 -3.67
C TYR A 82 3.78 -3.15 -3.48
N SER A 83 3.60 -1.85 -3.75
CA SER A 83 2.31 -1.17 -3.55
C SER A 83 1.24 -1.76 -4.48
N PHE A 84 1.56 -2.01 -5.75
CA PHE A 84 0.65 -2.67 -6.69
C PHE A 84 0.29 -4.10 -6.26
N ARG A 85 1.26 -4.90 -5.82
CA ARG A 85 1.00 -6.26 -5.32
C ARG A 85 0.00 -6.23 -4.17
N LEU A 86 0.15 -5.28 -3.25
CA LEU A 86 -0.69 -5.19 -2.07
C LEU A 86 -2.11 -4.68 -2.39
N VAL A 87 -2.24 -3.70 -3.29
CA VAL A 87 -3.55 -3.26 -3.82
C VAL A 87 -4.27 -4.42 -4.52
N TYR A 88 -3.54 -5.22 -5.31
CA TYR A 88 -4.10 -6.40 -5.97
C TYR A 88 -4.70 -7.37 -4.97
N TYR A 89 -3.95 -7.83 -3.96
CA TYR A 89 -4.48 -8.80 -3.00
C TYR A 89 -5.63 -8.25 -2.14
N THR A 90 -5.61 -6.97 -1.78
CA THR A 90 -6.65 -6.42 -0.90
C THR A 90 -7.99 -6.16 -1.59
N ILE A 91 -7.97 -5.74 -2.86
CA ILE A 91 -9.19 -5.46 -3.63
C ILE A 91 -9.68 -6.70 -4.36
N THR A 92 -8.77 -7.49 -4.94
CA THR A 92 -9.12 -8.63 -5.79
C THR A 92 -9.03 -9.96 -5.05
N GLY A 93 -9.90 -10.90 -5.41
CA GLY A 93 -9.95 -12.23 -4.82
C GLY A 93 -11.08 -12.40 -3.79
N GLU A 94 -11.30 -13.64 -3.40
CA GLU A 94 -12.28 -14.02 -2.38
C GLU A 94 -11.63 -14.06 -1.00
N LEU A 95 -12.44 -13.83 0.02
CA LEU A 95 -12.00 -13.89 1.42
C LEU A 95 -11.83 -15.37 1.80
N ASN A 96 -10.58 -15.84 1.83
CA ASN A 96 -10.23 -17.22 2.20
C ASN A 96 -10.13 -17.43 3.73
N CYS A 97 -10.71 -16.53 4.53
CA CYS A 97 -10.64 -16.65 5.98
C CYS A 97 -11.74 -17.57 6.53
N GLY A 98 -11.50 -18.12 7.71
CA GLY A 98 -12.43 -19.02 8.40
C GLY A 98 -13.84 -18.43 8.53
N SER A 99 -14.84 -19.31 8.55
CA SER A 99 -16.28 -19.00 8.51
C SER A 99 -16.81 -18.13 9.66
N LEU A 100 -16.00 -17.84 10.69
CA LEU A 100 -16.35 -17.05 11.88
C LEU A 100 -15.46 -15.80 11.99
N ASN A 101 -15.56 -14.90 11.00
CA ASN A 101 -14.95 -13.57 11.10
C ASN A 101 -16.02 -12.52 11.43
N MET A 102 -15.78 -11.75 12.50
CA MET A 102 -16.54 -10.53 12.78
C MET A 102 -15.97 -9.39 11.94
N LEU A 103 -16.33 -9.33 10.65
CA LEU A 103 -15.99 -8.21 9.79
C LEU A 103 -16.92 -7.04 10.11
N ARG A 104 -16.43 -6.06 10.88
CA ARG A 104 -17.15 -4.83 11.16
C ARG A 104 -16.27 -3.63 10.85
N ASP A 105 -16.82 -2.70 10.08
CA ASP A 105 -16.28 -1.35 9.95
C ASP A 105 -16.84 -0.55 11.13
N GLU A 106 -16.05 -0.41 12.20
CA GLU A 106 -16.28 0.63 13.20
C GLU A 106 -15.62 1.90 12.66
N GLY A 107 -16.43 2.75 12.02
CA GLY A 107 -16.01 4.09 11.57
C GLY A 107 -15.84 5.05 12.72
#